data_AF-A0A8S4R3J1-F1
#
_entry.id   AF-A0A8S4R3J1-F1
#
_cell.length_a   1.000
_cell.length_b   1.000
_cell.length_c   1.000
_cell.angle_alpha   90.00
_cell.angle_beta   90.00
_cell.angle_gamma   90.00
#
_symmetry.space_group_name_H-M   'P 1'
#
loop_
_entity.id
_entity.type
_entity.pdbx_description
1 polymer ?
#
loop_
_entity_poly.entity_id
_entity_poly.type
_entity_poly.pdbx_seq_one_letter_code
_entity_poly.pdbx_strand_id
1 'polypeptide(L)'
;MYNTRLRVTQRAMERAMLGISLRDQIRNVEIRRRTRVTDIAQRVAKLKWQWAGHIVRRKDGRWGPKVLEWQPRTGKCSVGRPPTRWTDDIKRVAGSRWIQAAQNRGIWNSLQKTYVQQWTSIG
;
A
#
# COMPACT_ATOMS: atom_id res chain seq x y z
N MET A 1 1.08 10.52 -1.72
CA MET A 1 0.09 11.56 -1.34
C MET A 1 -1.19 11.03 -0.68
N TYR A 2 -1.72 9.84 -1.01
CA TYR A 2 -2.94 9.32 -0.35
C TYR A 2 -2.76 8.83 1.11
N ASN A 3 -1.53 8.46 1.52
CA ASN A 3 -1.26 7.93 2.86
C ASN A 3 -1.30 8.98 3.98
N THR A 4 -1.21 10.26 3.66
CA THR A 4 -1.06 11.32 4.68
C THR A 4 -2.34 11.52 5.49
N ARG A 5 -3.51 11.52 4.84
CA ARG A 5 -4.81 11.70 5.53
C ARG A 5 -5.16 10.54 6.47
N LEU A 6 -4.89 9.31 6.03
CA LEU A 6 -5.10 8.11 6.87
C LEU A 6 -4.18 8.12 8.09
N ARG A 7 -2.92 8.56 7.93
CA ARG A 7 -2.00 8.71 9.07
C ARG A 7 -2.49 9.79 10.04
N VAL A 8 -2.91 10.95 9.54
CA VAL A 8 -3.43 12.05 10.39
C VAL A 8 -4.64 11.60 11.20
N THR A 9 -5.60 10.93 10.56
CA THR A 9 -6.79 10.39 11.25
C THR A 9 -6.41 9.34 12.29
N GLN A 10 -5.48 8.43 11.98
CA GLN A 10 -4.92 7.51 12.98
C GLN A 10 -4.30 8.25 14.18
N ARG A 11 -3.51 9.31 13.95
CA ARG A 11 -2.90 10.10 15.04
C ARG A 11 -3.91 10.84 15.90
N ALA A 12 -5.04 11.25 15.34
CA ALA A 12 -6.13 11.85 16.10
C ALA A 12 -6.84 10.79 16.95
N MET A 13 -7.14 9.62 16.38
CA MET A 13 -7.75 8.49 17.09
C MET A 13 -6.87 7.98 18.23
N GLU A 14 -5.56 7.79 18.00
CA GLU A 14 -4.62 7.35 19.04
C GLU A 14 -4.54 8.32 20.23
N ARG A 15 -4.66 9.63 19.98
CA ARG A 15 -4.74 10.64 21.04
C ARG A 15 -6.03 10.54 21.84
N ALA A 16 -7.16 10.42 21.14
CA ALA A 16 -8.47 10.27 21.76
C ALA A 16 -8.53 9.02 22.65
N MET A 17 -7.98 7.89 22.19
CA MET A 17 -7.90 6.65 22.97
C MET A 17 -7.15 6.80 24.30
N LEU A 18 -6.15 7.68 24.36
CA LEU A 18 -5.33 7.91 25.54
C LEU A 18 -5.75 9.15 26.33
N GLY A 19 -6.77 9.89 25.90
CA GLY A 19 -7.18 11.16 26.51
C GLY A 19 -6.14 12.27 26.39
N ILE A 20 -5.23 12.20 25.40
CA ILE A 20 -4.11 13.14 25.25
C ILE A 20 -4.55 14.35 24.42
N SER A 21 -4.34 15.54 24.98
CA SER A 21 -4.59 16.81 24.30
C SER A 21 -3.39 17.25 23.46
N LEU A 22 -3.60 18.21 22.55
CA LEU A 22 -2.49 18.83 21.82
C LEU A 22 -1.59 19.70 22.72
N ARG A 23 -2.10 20.15 23.88
CA ARG A 23 -1.36 20.98 24.84
C ARG A 23 -0.32 20.17 25.61
N ASP A 24 -0.51 18.85 25.72
CA ASP A 24 0.40 17.95 26.42
C ASP A 24 1.74 17.82 25.69
N GLN A 25 1.82 18.28 24.42
CA GLN A 25 3.02 18.29 23.58
C GLN A 25 3.75 16.93 23.49
N ILE A 26 3.01 15.83 23.70
CA ILE A 26 3.56 14.48 23.64
C ILE A 26 3.88 14.11 22.19
N ARG A 27 5.11 13.63 21.97
CA ARG A 27 5.58 13.19 20.66
C ARG A 27 4.75 12.01 20.14
N ASN A 28 4.46 12.01 18.84
CA ASN A 28 3.74 10.92 18.18
C ASN A 28 4.41 9.55 18.37
N VAL A 29 5.74 9.50 18.50
CA VAL A 29 6.49 8.25 18.73
C VAL A 29 6.09 7.62 20.08
N GLU A 30 5.92 8.43 21.11
CA GLU A 30 5.53 7.97 22.44
C GLU A 30 4.07 7.52 22.47
N ILE A 31 3.17 8.25 21.81
CA ILE A 31 1.76 7.85 21.65
C ILE A 31 1.67 6.47 21.00
N ARG A 32 2.43 6.23 19.93
CA ARG A 32 2.48 4.92 19.25
C ARG A 32 3.07 3.81 20.10
N ARG A 33 4.08 4.13 20.92
CA ARG A 33 4.68 3.18 21.85
C ARG A 33 3.65 2.71 22.89
N ARG A 34 2.80 3.62 23.37
CA ARG A 34 1.73 3.34 24.33
C ARG A 34 0.58 2.54 23.71
N THR A 35 0.07 2.95 22.55
CA THR A 35 -1.08 2.28 21.92
C THR A 35 -0.73 0.94 21.27
N ARG A 36 0.52 0.78 20.79
CA ARG A 36 1.00 -0.40 20.04
C ARG A 36 0.14 -0.75 18.82
N VAL A 37 -0.61 0.21 18.31
CA VAL A 37 -1.47 0.03 17.13
C VAL A 37 -0.58 -0.08 15.88
N THR A 38 -0.93 -1.02 14.99
CA THR A 38 -0.24 -1.17 13.71
C THR A 38 -0.39 0.08 12.87
N ASP A 39 0.68 0.52 12.21
CA ASP A 39 0.61 1.71 11.37
C ASP A 39 -0.30 1.47 10.16
N ILE A 40 -1.22 2.40 9.90
CA ILE A 40 -2.18 2.27 8.82
C ILE A 40 -1.50 2.15 7.46
N ALA A 41 -0.36 2.81 7.25
CA ALA A 41 0.37 2.71 5.99
C ALA A 41 0.92 1.29 5.77
N GLN A 42 1.42 0.66 6.84
CA GLN A 42 1.85 -0.75 6.79
C GLN A 42 0.68 -1.67 6.47
N ARG A 43 -0.47 -1.45 7.12
CA ARG A 43 -1.68 -2.26 6.90
C ARG A 43 -2.20 -2.14 5.48
N VAL A 44 -2.30 -0.91 4.96
CA VAL A 44 -2.75 -0.64 3.59
C VAL A 44 -1.79 -1.25 2.57
N ALA A 45 -0.47 -1.07 2.74
CA ALA A 45 0.52 -1.67 1.86
C ALA A 45 0.41 -3.21 1.85
N LYS A 46 0.31 -3.83 3.03
CA LYS A 46 0.14 -5.29 3.14
C LYS A 46 -1.11 -5.77 2.42
N LEU A 47 -2.25 -5.11 2.64
CA LEU A 47 -3.51 -5.46 1.99
C LEU A 47 -3.44 -5.29 0.47
N LYS A 48 -2.83 -4.20 0.00
CA LYS A 48 -2.61 -3.95 -1.43
C LYS A 48 -1.80 -5.07 -2.08
N TRP A 49 -0.70 -5.49 -1.44
CA TRP A 49 0.15 -6.59 -1.92
C TRP A 49 -0.58 -7.93 -1.94
N GLN A 50 -1.31 -8.24 -0.87
CA GLN A 50 -2.08 -9.47 -0.78
C GLN A 50 -3.19 -9.53 -1.83
N TRP A 51 -3.88 -8.41 -2.05
CA TRP A 51 -4.93 -8.29 -3.06
C TRP A 51 -4.37 -8.47 -4.48
N ALA A 52 -3.22 -7.85 -4.81
CA ALA A 52 -2.56 -8.06 -6.10
C ALA A 52 -2.30 -9.54 -6.39
N GLY A 53 -1.69 -10.25 -5.43
CA GLY A 53 -1.44 -11.67 -5.57
C GLY A 53 -2.72 -12.51 -5.66
N HIS A 54 -3.75 -12.13 -4.90
CA HIS A 54 -5.06 -12.80 -4.94
C HIS A 54 -5.72 -12.67 -6.31
N ILE A 55 -5.71 -11.46 -6.89
CA ILE A 55 -6.31 -11.22 -8.21
C ILE A 55 -5.59 -12.01 -9.28
N VAL A 56 -4.25 -12.05 -9.28
CA VAL A 56 -3.48 -12.81 -10.28
C VAL A 56 -3.77 -14.31 -10.21
N ARG A 57 -3.90 -14.88 -9.02
CA ARG A 57 -4.14 -16.33 -8.86
C ARG A 57 -5.59 -16.76 -9.09
N ARG A 58 -6.51 -15.81 -9.12
CA ARG A 58 -7.95 -16.05 -9.30
C ARG A 58 -8.23 -16.42 -10.76
N LYS A 59 -8.89 -17.55 -10.99
CA LYS A 59 -9.22 -18.10 -12.33
C LYS A 59 -10.72 -18.06 -12.66
N ASP A 60 -11.47 -17.12 -12.10
CA ASP A 60 -12.94 -17.06 -12.19
C ASP A 60 -13.46 -16.24 -13.40
N GLY A 61 -12.59 -15.92 -14.37
CA GLY A 61 -12.95 -15.18 -15.58
C GLY A 61 -13.35 -13.72 -15.37
N ARG A 62 -13.24 -13.19 -14.13
CA ARG A 62 -13.62 -11.81 -13.83
C ARG A 62 -12.68 -10.79 -14.45
N TRP A 63 -13.15 -9.55 -14.52
CA TRP A 63 -12.41 -8.42 -15.09
C TRP A 63 -11.17 -8.00 -14.30
N GLY A 64 -11.01 -8.43 -13.04
CA GLY A 64 -9.94 -7.97 -12.15
C GLY A 64 -8.52 -8.05 -12.77
N PRO A 65 -8.07 -9.22 -13.24
CA PRO A 65 -6.77 -9.35 -13.92
C PRO A 65 -6.69 -8.51 -15.20
N LYS A 66 -7.76 -8.49 -16.01
CA LYS A 66 -7.83 -7.71 -17.26
C LYS A 66 -7.66 -6.22 -17.02
N VAL A 67 -8.26 -5.69 -15.94
CA VAL A 67 -8.16 -4.28 -15.54
C VAL A 67 -6.75 -3.94 -15.05
N LEU A 68 -6.08 -4.85 -14.34
CA LEU A 68 -4.71 -4.64 -13.89
C LEU A 68 -3.69 -4.63 -15.05
N GLU A 69 -3.93 -5.45 -16.07
CA GLU A 69 -3.10 -5.49 -17.27
C GLU A 69 -3.42 -4.38 -18.26
N TRP A 70 -4.60 -3.77 -18.16
CA TRP A 70 -5.07 -2.79 -19.13
C TRP A 70 -4.11 -1.60 -19.26
N GLN A 71 -3.75 -1.29 -20.51
CA GLN A 71 -2.92 -0.16 -20.87
C GLN A 71 -3.56 0.62 -22.03
N PRO A 72 -3.49 1.96 -22.04
CA PRO A 72 -3.87 2.74 -23.21
C PRO A 72 -3.01 2.36 -24.42
N ARG A 73 -3.63 2.12 -25.59
CA ARG A 73 -2.95 1.70 -26.81
C ARG A 73 -1.82 2.66 -27.25
N THR A 74 -2.03 3.95 -27.05
CA THR A 74 -1.08 5.00 -27.45
C THR A 74 0.04 5.20 -26.42
N GLY A 75 -0.02 4.55 -25.25
CA GLY A 75 0.93 4.75 -24.14
C GLY A 75 0.92 6.14 -23.49
N LYS A 76 0.27 7.12 -24.12
CA LYS A 76 0.15 8.50 -23.66
C LYS A 76 -1.08 8.67 -22.76
N CYS A 77 -0.88 9.35 -21.63
CA CYS A 77 -1.97 9.91 -20.84
C CYS A 77 -2.22 11.35 -21.30
N SER A 78 -3.45 11.84 -21.15
CA SER A 78 -3.77 13.25 -21.36
C SER A 78 -2.92 14.14 -20.45
N VAL A 79 -2.66 15.38 -20.90
CA VAL A 79 -1.93 16.39 -20.12
C VAL A 79 -2.56 16.52 -18.73
N GLY A 80 -1.75 16.50 -17.68
CA GLY A 80 -2.18 16.61 -16.28
C GLY A 80 -2.43 15.29 -15.53
N ARG A 81 -2.57 14.15 -16.23
CA ARG A 81 -2.71 12.85 -15.55
C ARG A 81 -1.34 12.19 -15.36
N PRO A 82 -0.94 11.83 -14.13
CA PRO A 82 0.31 11.13 -13.90
C PRO A 82 0.37 9.83 -14.71
N PRO A 83 1.53 9.50 -15.33
CA PRO A 83 1.69 8.23 -16.04
C PRO A 83 1.67 7.04 -15.09
N THR A 84 1.88 7.26 -13.79
CA THR A 84 1.94 6.25 -12.74
C THR A 84 0.61 5.50 -12.60
N ARG A 85 0.67 4.18 -12.80
CA ARG A 85 -0.44 3.25 -12.61
C ARG A 85 -0.38 2.59 -11.24
N TRP A 86 -1.52 2.03 -10.85
CA TRP A 86 -1.66 1.29 -9.60
C TRP A 86 -0.68 0.11 -9.49
N THR A 87 -0.29 -0.51 -10.60
CA THR A 87 0.66 -1.64 -10.65
C THR A 87 2.12 -1.23 -10.58
N ASP A 88 2.45 0.04 -10.76
CA ASP A 88 3.84 0.45 -10.97
C ASP A 88 4.68 0.36 -9.70
N ASP A 89 4.06 0.53 -8.53
CA ASP A 89 4.72 0.28 -7.25
C ASP A 89 4.94 -1.22 -6.99
N ILE A 90 4.06 -2.08 -7.49
CA ILE A 90 4.25 -3.54 -7.45
C ILE A 90 5.40 -3.95 -8.37
N LYS A 91 5.41 -3.44 -9.61
CA LYS A 91 6.48 -3.71 -10.59
C LYS A 91 7.84 -3.23 -10.10
N ARG A 92 7.90 -2.18 -9.29
CA ARG A 92 9.14 -1.70 -8.68
C ARG A 92 9.79 -2.72 -7.76
N VAL A 93 8.99 -3.56 -7.10
CA VAL A 93 9.47 -4.56 -6.13
C VAL A 93 9.58 -5.95 -6.74
N ALA A 94 8.56 -6.39 -7.48
CA ALA A 94 8.49 -7.74 -8.07
C ALA A 94 8.96 -7.80 -9.53
N GLY A 95 9.37 -6.67 -10.11
CA GLY A 95 9.83 -6.58 -11.49
C GLY A 95 8.72 -6.58 -12.55
N SER A 96 9.12 -6.56 -13.82
CA SER A 96 8.19 -6.55 -14.96
C SER A 96 7.35 -7.82 -15.05
N ARG A 97 7.91 -8.97 -14.63
CA ARG A 97 7.24 -10.29 -14.58
C ARG A 97 6.52 -10.56 -13.25
N TRP A 98 6.07 -9.51 -12.54
CA TRP A 98 5.43 -9.64 -11.23
C TRP A 98 4.20 -10.57 -11.22
N ILE A 99 3.50 -10.74 -12.34
CA ILE A 99 2.37 -11.68 -12.48
C ILE A 99 2.84 -13.13 -12.26
N GLN A 100 3.99 -13.50 -12.85
CA GLN A 100 4.58 -14.83 -12.65
C GLN A 100 5.05 -14.99 -11.21
N ALA A 101 5.68 -13.96 -10.64
CA ALA A 101 6.11 -13.96 -9.23
C ALA A 101 4.92 -14.08 -8.27
N ALA A 102 3.79 -13.42 -8.58
CA ALA A 102 2.56 -13.48 -7.81
C ALA A 102 1.87 -14.85 -7.87
N GLN A 103 2.11 -15.65 -8.91
CA GLN A 103 1.58 -17.00 -9.00
C GLN A 103 2.16 -17.91 -7.90
N ASN A 104 3.45 -17.76 -7.59
CA ASN A 104 4.12 -18.49 -6.51
C ASN A 104 3.92 -17.76 -5.17
N ARG A 105 3.14 -18.36 -4.26
CA ARG A 105 2.85 -17.76 -2.94
C ARG A 105 4.10 -17.55 -2.07
N GLY A 106 5.11 -18.43 -2.16
CA GLY A 106 6.33 -18.31 -1.39
C GLY A 106 7.15 -17.08 -1.79
N ILE A 107 7.39 -16.94 -3.10
CA ILE A 107 8.08 -15.77 -3.67
C ILE A 107 7.28 -14.49 -3.41
N TRP A 108 5.96 -14.54 -3.59
CA TRP A 108 5.10 -13.37 -3.34
C TRP A 108 5.14 -12.91 -1.89
N ASN A 109 5.15 -13.85 -0.93
CA ASN A 109 5.20 -13.53 0.49
C ASN A 109 6.58 -13.01 0.92
N SER A 110 7.67 -13.51 0.33
CA SER A 110 9.03 -13.02 0.67
C SER A 110 9.23 -11.56 0.28
N LEU A 111 8.70 -11.16 -0.89
CA LEU A 111 8.73 -9.78 -1.40
C LEU A 111 7.77 -8.82 -0.67
N GLN A 112 6.85 -9.31 0.14
CA GLN A 112 5.89 -8.45 0.84
C GLN A 112 6.59 -7.50 1.82
N LYS A 113 7.65 -7.97 2.51
CA LYS A 113 8.36 -7.15 3.50
C LYS A 113 9.03 -5.94 2.84
N THR A 114 9.68 -6.14 1.69
CA THR A 114 10.37 -5.08 0.95
C THR A 114 9.37 -4.06 0.40
N TYR A 115 8.23 -4.53 -0.11
CA TYR A 115 7.14 -3.65 -0.55
C TYR A 115 6.57 -2.77 0.56
N VAL A 116 6.30 -3.36 1.72
CA VAL A 116 5.80 -2.61 2.89
C VAL A 116 6.83 -1.58 3.34
N GLN A 117 8.11 -1.95 3.40
CA GLN A 117 9.19 -1.04 3.79
C GLN A 117 9.27 0.17 2.86
N GLN A 118 9.21 -0.05 1.56
CA GLN A 118 9.20 1.02 0.55
C GLN A 118 8.02 1.98 0.77
N TRP A 119 6.83 1.45 1.06
CA TRP A 119 5.63 2.24 1.31
C TRP A 119 5.70 3.04 2.61
N THR A 120 6.38 2.53 3.63
CA THR A 120 6.56 3.21 4.91
C THR A 120 7.67 4.25 4.92
N SER A 121 8.71 4.06 4.10
CA SER A 121 9.85 4.99 4.02
C SER A 121 9.55 6.24 3.20
N ILE A 122 8.53 6.22 2.34
CA ILE A 122 8.14 7.35 1.46
C ILE A 122 7.20 8.34 2.18
N GLY A 123 7.24 8.46 3.52
CA GLY A 123 6.27 9.29 4.25
C GLY A 123 6.72 9.82 5.59
#